data_AF-A0A444UCS9-F1
#
_entry.id   AF-A0A444UCS9-F1
#
_cell.length_a   1.000
_cell.length_b   1.000
_cell.length_c   1.000
_cell.angle_alpha   90.00
_cell.angle_beta   90.00
_cell.angle_gamma   90.00
#
_symmetry.space_group_name_H-M   'P 1'
#
loop_
_entity.id
_entity.type
_entity.pdbx_description
1 polymer ?
#
loop_
_entity_poly.entity_id
_entity_poly.type
_entity_poly.pdbx_seq_one_letter_code
_entity_poly.pdbx_strand_id
1 'polypeptide(L)'
;MSVRVVLRCCTYLVCFLFILATGIKYLEKAEELYKNITALKQHTAALAKKIRTLHSSIQQQVNEIHKTEVDIDIKIRACKGSCAKLFVYSIDRESYSTLDKHLSQFDSITKERGKPAELRVVKMRPINEATLVSKVYTSLPRKGNMVLNHLEDIEPYQLALEN
;
A
#
# COMPACT_ATOMS: atom_id res chain seq x y z
N MET A 1 53.37 16.69 -14.55
CA MET A 1 52.34 15.64 -14.74
C MET A 1 51.54 15.29 -13.47
N SER A 2 51.95 15.65 -12.24
CA SER A 2 51.19 15.29 -11.02
C SER A 2 49.90 16.09 -10.76
N VAL A 3 49.80 17.34 -11.20
CA VAL A 3 48.68 18.24 -10.82
C VAL A 3 47.32 17.79 -11.41
N ARG A 4 47.31 17.25 -12.64
CA ARG A 4 46.06 16.76 -13.27
C ARG A 4 45.48 15.52 -12.59
N VAL A 5 46.33 14.69 -11.96
CA VAL A 5 45.89 13.46 -11.28
C VAL A 5 45.26 13.80 -9.93
N VAL A 6 45.85 14.75 -9.19
CA VAL A 6 45.29 15.23 -7.91
C VAL A 6 43.96 15.95 -8.12
N LEU A 7 43.83 16.77 -9.17
CA LEU A 7 42.57 17.46 -9.47
C LEU A 7 41.45 16.47 -9.83
N ARG A 8 41.76 15.43 -10.62
CA ARG A 8 40.81 14.36 -10.93
C ARG A 8 40.41 13.57 -9.68
N CYS A 9 41.37 13.21 -8.84
CA CYS A 9 41.10 12.51 -7.58
C CYS A 9 40.24 13.35 -6.63
N CYS A 10 40.48 14.66 -6.54
CA CYS A 10 39.66 15.60 -5.77
C CYS A 10 38.23 15.68 -6.34
N THR A 11 38.06 15.73 -7.66
CA THR A 11 36.71 15.67 -8.27
C THR A 11 35.99 14.35 -8.02
N TYR A 12 36.68 13.21 -8.03
CA TYR A 12 36.07 11.91 -7.73
C TYR A 12 35.69 11.76 -6.24
N LEU A 13 36.54 12.22 -5.32
CA LEU A 13 36.27 12.18 -3.88
C LEU A 13 35.09 13.08 -3.50
N VAL A 14 35.06 14.31 -4.05
CA VAL A 14 33.94 15.25 -3.85
C VAL A 14 32.65 14.69 -4.47
N CYS A 15 32.73 14.06 -5.65
CA CYS A 15 31.58 13.42 -6.27
C CYS A 15 31.08 12.22 -5.45
N PHE A 16 31.98 11.41 -4.90
CA PHE A 16 31.65 10.26 -4.06
C PHE A 16 30.99 10.67 -2.73
N LEU A 17 31.53 11.69 -2.04
CA LEU A 17 30.92 12.30 -0.86
C LEU A 17 29.53 12.88 -1.17
N PHE A 18 29.35 13.53 -2.33
CA PHE A 18 28.06 14.07 -2.76
C PHE A 18 27.04 12.95 -3.06
N ILE A 19 27.46 11.86 -3.70
CA ILE A 19 26.62 10.69 -3.98
C ILE A 19 26.19 9.99 -2.67
N LEU A 20 27.10 9.83 -1.71
CA LEU A 20 26.78 9.28 -0.39
C LEU A 20 25.81 10.18 0.40
N ALA A 21 26.10 11.49 0.47
CA ALA A 21 25.27 12.43 1.20
C ALA A 21 23.87 12.57 0.59
N THR A 22 23.75 12.47 -0.74
CA THR A 22 22.44 12.45 -1.41
C THR A 22 21.74 11.11 -1.20
N GLY A 23 22.44 9.98 -1.28
CA GLY A 23 21.90 8.63 -1.05
C GLY A 23 21.25 8.45 0.33
N ILE A 24 21.89 8.94 1.40
CA ILE A 24 21.35 8.86 2.77
C ILE A 24 20.04 9.66 2.89
N LYS A 25 19.98 10.86 2.30
CA LYS A 25 18.76 11.69 2.29
C LYS A 25 17.61 11.03 1.52
N TYR A 26 17.90 10.28 0.45
CA TYR A 26 16.89 9.51 -0.27
C TYR A 26 16.37 8.34 0.57
N LEU A 27 17.24 7.67 1.33
CA LEU A 27 16.85 6.55 2.19
C LEU A 27 15.90 6.99 3.32
N GLU A 28 16.22 8.10 3.99
CA GLU A 28 15.37 8.68 5.05
C GLU A 28 13.97 9.02 4.51
N LYS A 29 13.90 9.68 3.36
CA LYS A 29 12.61 9.99 2.71
C LYS A 29 11.85 8.75 2.26
N ALA A 30 12.55 7.73 1.76
CA ALA A 30 11.93 6.47 1.37
C ALA A 30 11.33 5.72 2.58
N GLU A 31 12.01 5.77 3.72
CA GLU A 31 11.51 5.17 4.96
C GLU A 31 10.27 5.91 5.51
N GLU A 32 10.30 7.24 5.53
CA GLU A 32 9.15 8.06 5.93
C GLU A 32 7.93 7.77 5.03
N LEU A 33 8.15 7.74 3.71
CA LEU A 33 7.11 7.41 2.76
C LEU A 33 6.56 5.99 2.98
N TYR A 34 7.44 5.01 3.24
CA TYR A 34 7.03 3.64 3.51
C TYR A 34 6.15 3.54 4.76
N LYS A 35 6.52 4.24 5.85
CA LYS A 35 5.72 4.30 7.09
C LYS A 35 4.33 4.90 6.81
N ASN A 36 4.28 6.02 6.09
CA ASN A 36 3.04 6.72 5.77
C ASN A 36 2.10 5.86 4.90
N ILE A 37 2.63 5.22 3.85
CA ILE A 37 1.83 4.34 2.98
C ILE A 37 1.36 3.10 3.76
N THR A 38 2.19 2.54 4.64
CA THR A 38 1.81 1.39 5.46
C THR A 38 0.69 1.73 6.44
N ALA A 39 0.80 2.87 7.13
CA ALA A 39 -0.25 3.37 8.01
C ALA A 39 -1.57 3.61 7.25
N LEU A 40 -1.49 4.23 6.07
CA LEU A 40 -2.65 4.45 5.21
C LEU A 40 -3.29 3.12 4.77
N LYS A 41 -2.47 2.14 4.36
CA LYS A 41 -2.93 0.80 3.97
C LYS A 41 -3.67 0.09 5.11
N GLN A 42 -3.16 0.18 6.34
CA GLN A 42 -3.84 -0.38 7.52
C GLN A 42 -5.18 0.32 7.78
N HIS A 43 -5.20 1.65 7.71
CA HIS A 43 -6.43 2.43 7.90
C HIS A 43 -7.49 2.10 6.84
N THR A 44 -7.11 2.07 5.56
CA THR A 44 -8.00 1.68 4.46
C THR A 44 -8.51 0.26 4.60
N ALA A 45 -7.67 -0.69 5.04
CA ALA A 45 -8.10 -2.06 5.29
C ALA A 45 -9.13 -2.15 6.43
N ALA A 46 -8.93 -1.40 7.51
CA ALA A 46 -9.87 -1.32 8.62
C ALA A 46 -11.22 -0.71 8.19
N LEU A 47 -11.19 0.39 7.41
CA LEU A 47 -12.39 1.00 6.85
C LEU A 47 -13.13 0.03 5.91
N ALA A 48 -12.42 -0.64 5.02
CA ALA A 48 -13.03 -1.63 4.12
C ALA A 48 -13.69 -2.78 4.90
N LYS A 49 -13.09 -3.24 6.01
CA LYS A 49 -13.70 -4.23 6.89
C LYS A 49 -14.98 -3.71 7.53
N LYS A 50 -14.98 -2.48 8.07
CA LYS A 50 -16.18 -1.86 8.65
C LYS A 50 -17.32 -1.76 7.64
N ILE A 51 -17.02 -1.31 6.42
CA ILE A 51 -18.02 -1.19 5.36
C ILE A 51 -18.60 -2.56 5.00
N ARG A 52 -17.77 -3.60 4.88
CA ARG A 52 -18.26 -4.98 4.62
C ARG A 52 -19.20 -5.48 5.71
N THR A 53 -18.85 -5.26 6.98
CA THR A 53 -19.73 -5.66 8.10
C THR A 53 -21.06 -4.94 8.02
N LEU A 54 -21.04 -3.62 7.80
CA LEU A 54 -22.27 -2.83 7.68
C LEU A 54 -23.11 -3.27 6.48
N HIS A 55 -22.47 -3.53 5.33
CA HIS A 55 -23.14 -4.03 4.14
C HIS A 55 -23.89 -5.34 4.40
N SER A 56 -23.22 -6.30 5.04
CA SER A 56 -23.84 -7.60 5.41
C SER A 56 -25.03 -7.41 6.36
N SER A 57 -24.93 -6.50 7.34
CA SER A 57 -26.04 -6.17 8.23
C SER A 57 -27.22 -5.54 7.47
N ILE A 58 -26.95 -4.63 6.54
CA ILE A 58 -27.99 -4.01 5.70
C ILE A 58 -28.68 -5.07 4.84
N GLN A 59 -27.92 -5.98 4.23
CA GLN A 59 -28.48 -7.05 3.41
C GLN A 59 -29.43 -7.95 4.21
N GLN A 60 -29.05 -8.33 5.44
CA GLN A 60 -29.93 -9.07 6.33
C GLN A 60 -31.18 -8.27 6.69
N GLN A 61 -31.01 -6.99 7.05
CA GLN A 61 -32.12 -6.10 7.42
C GLN A 61 -33.12 -5.94 6.28
N VAL A 62 -32.66 -5.75 5.04
CA VAL A 62 -33.52 -5.63 3.86
C VAL A 62 -34.35 -6.90 3.64
N ASN A 63 -33.75 -8.08 3.82
CA ASN A 63 -34.47 -9.35 3.71
C ASN A 63 -35.54 -9.52 4.81
N GLU A 64 -35.23 -9.13 6.04
CA GLU A 64 -36.18 -9.14 7.14
C GLU A 64 -37.34 -8.17 6.92
N ILE A 65 -37.05 -6.96 6.42
CA ILE A 65 -38.06 -5.96 6.05
C ILE A 65 -38.97 -6.52 4.96
N HIS A 66 -38.41 -7.09 3.89
CA HIS A 66 -39.20 -7.65 2.80
C HIS A 66 -40.16 -8.75 3.27
N LYS A 67 -39.66 -9.69 4.09
CA LYS A 67 -40.49 -10.75 4.69
C LYS A 67 -41.59 -10.20 5.57
N THR A 68 -41.27 -9.22 6.41
CA THR A 68 -42.22 -8.58 7.32
C THR A 68 -43.30 -7.83 6.54
N GLU A 69 -42.92 -7.16 5.45
CA GLU A 69 -43.87 -6.46 4.61
C GLU A 69 -44.83 -7.42 3.89
N VAL A 70 -44.32 -8.55 3.39
CA VAL A 70 -45.16 -9.63 2.82
C VAL A 70 -46.14 -10.17 3.85
N ASP A 71 -45.69 -10.39 5.08
CA ASP A 71 -46.56 -10.83 6.18
C ASP A 71 -47.64 -9.78 6.52
N ILE A 72 -47.28 -8.50 6.55
CA ILE A 72 -48.23 -7.40 6.78
C ILE A 72 -49.29 -7.33 5.66
N ASP A 73 -48.90 -7.44 4.39
CA ASP A 73 -49.84 -7.47 3.26
C ASP A 73 -50.86 -8.61 3.40
N ILE A 74 -50.39 -9.80 3.77
CA ILE A 74 -51.26 -10.97 4.00
C ILE A 74 -52.22 -10.68 5.16
N LYS A 75 -51.73 -10.14 6.28
CA LYS A 75 -52.56 -9.81 7.45
C LYS A 75 -53.62 -8.75 7.12
N ILE A 76 -53.27 -7.73 6.36
CA ILE A 76 -54.21 -6.69 5.90
C ILE A 76 -55.28 -7.32 5.01
N ARG A 77 -54.89 -8.19 4.06
CA ARG A 77 -55.83 -8.88 3.17
C ARG A 77 -56.76 -9.83 3.92
N ALA A 78 -56.26 -10.52 4.95
CA ALA A 78 -57.03 -11.43 5.78
C ALA A 78 -58.13 -10.71 6.60
N CYS A 79 -57.93 -9.44 6.95
CA CYS A 79 -58.88 -8.61 7.69
C CYS A 79 -60.14 -8.25 6.88
N LYS A 80 -60.18 -8.52 5.57
CA LYS A 80 -61.36 -8.27 4.69
C LYS A 80 -62.67 -8.89 5.19
N GLY A 81 -62.61 -10.01 5.91
CA GLY A 81 -63.79 -10.70 6.47
C GLY A 81 -64.14 -10.34 7.91
N SER A 82 -63.21 -9.69 8.64
CA SER A 82 -63.34 -9.46 10.08
C SER A 82 -63.48 -7.98 10.45
N CYS A 83 -63.11 -7.09 9.54
CA CYS A 83 -62.99 -5.66 9.79
C CYS A 83 -64.04 -4.86 9.02
N ALA A 84 -64.59 -3.81 9.63
CA ALA A 84 -65.61 -2.96 9.02
C ALA A 84 -65.11 -2.15 7.79
N LYS A 85 -63.79 -1.93 7.70
CA LYS A 85 -63.13 -1.23 6.59
C LYS A 85 -61.93 -2.04 6.12
N LEU A 86 -61.73 -2.08 4.81
CA LEU A 86 -60.59 -2.72 4.17
C LEU A 86 -59.56 -1.66 3.77
N PHE A 87 -58.30 -1.92 4.09
CA PHE A 87 -57.16 -1.14 3.59
C PHE A 87 -56.55 -1.87 2.39
N VAL A 88 -56.37 -1.18 1.27
CA VAL A 88 -55.70 -1.74 0.09
C VAL A 88 -54.22 -1.40 0.19
N TYR A 89 -53.42 -2.39 0.54
CA TYR A 89 -51.96 -2.32 0.55
C TYR A 89 -51.40 -3.10 -0.65
N SER A 90 -50.29 -2.65 -1.20
CA SER A 90 -49.58 -3.34 -2.28
C SER A 90 -48.08 -3.18 -2.09
N ILE A 91 -47.36 -4.28 -2.23
CA ILE A 91 -45.90 -4.32 -2.10
C ILE A 91 -45.26 -3.95 -3.43
N ASP A 92 -44.33 -3.00 -3.39
CA ASP A 92 -43.49 -2.69 -4.54
C ASP A 92 -42.31 -3.68 -4.63
N ARG A 93 -42.51 -4.76 -5.39
CA ARG A 93 -41.49 -5.80 -5.59
C ARG A 93 -40.32 -5.35 -6.46
N GLU A 94 -40.54 -4.37 -7.34
CA GLU A 94 -39.51 -3.90 -8.26
C GLU A 94 -38.43 -3.12 -7.52
N SER A 95 -38.83 -2.29 -6.56
CA SER A 95 -37.91 -1.58 -5.67
C SER A 95 -37.03 -2.54 -4.87
N TYR A 96 -37.58 -3.62 -4.30
CA TYR A 96 -36.79 -4.63 -3.59
C TYR A 96 -35.80 -5.37 -4.51
N SER A 97 -36.21 -5.70 -5.75
CA SER A 97 -35.30 -6.32 -6.72
C SER A 97 -34.15 -5.39 -7.11
N THR A 98 -34.44 -4.11 -7.27
CA THR A 98 -33.43 -3.09 -7.60
C THR A 98 -32.44 -2.92 -6.45
N LEU A 99 -32.94 -2.87 -5.22
CA LEU A 99 -32.11 -2.80 -4.02
C LEU A 99 -31.19 -4.02 -3.88
N ASP A 100 -31.71 -5.23 -4.11
CA ASP A 100 -30.92 -6.46 -4.07
C ASP A 100 -29.80 -6.49 -5.13
N LYS A 101 -30.07 -5.97 -6.33
CA LYS A 101 -29.03 -5.80 -7.37
C LYS A 101 -27.94 -4.84 -6.93
N HIS A 102 -28.29 -3.71 -6.31
CA HIS A 102 -27.30 -2.75 -5.81
C HIS A 102 -26.42 -3.33 -4.69
N LEU A 103 -27.02 -4.09 -3.77
CA LEU A 103 -26.27 -4.78 -2.70
C LEU A 103 -25.34 -5.86 -3.28
N SER A 104 -25.83 -6.66 -4.23
CA SER A 104 -25.03 -7.69 -4.90
C SER A 104 -23.86 -7.10 -5.70
N GLN A 105 -24.06 -5.95 -6.35
CA GLN A 105 -23.01 -5.23 -7.06
C GLN A 105 -21.93 -4.69 -6.11
N PHE A 106 -22.32 -4.25 -4.91
CA PHE A 106 -21.35 -3.78 -3.92
C PHE A 106 -20.40 -4.92 -3.47
N ASP A 107 -20.94 -6.13 -3.29
CA ASP A 107 -20.14 -7.31 -2.92
C ASP A 107 -19.13 -7.70 -4.01
N SER A 108 -19.50 -7.59 -5.29
CA SER A 108 -18.59 -7.90 -6.40
C SER A 108 -17.40 -6.94 -6.47
N ILE A 109 -17.66 -5.63 -6.40
CA ILE A 109 -16.62 -4.58 -6.40
C ILE A 109 -15.64 -4.78 -5.25
N THR A 110 -16.16 -5.16 -4.09
CA THR A 110 -15.39 -5.32 -2.86
C THR A 110 -14.50 -6.57 -2.89
N LYS A 111 -14.87 -7.59 -3.67
CA LYS A 111 -14.12 -8.83 -3.87
C LYS A 111 -13.03 -8.70 -4.94
N GLU A 112 -13.31 -7.98 -6.04
CA GLU A 112 -12.37 -7.78 -7.15
C GLU A 112 -11.16 -6.92 -6.78
N ARG A 113 -11.31 -5.94 -5.87
CA ARG A 113 -10.18 -5.12 -5.38
C ARG A 113 -9.25 -5.86 -4.41
N GLY A 114 -9.39 -7.19 -4.32
CA GLY A 114 -8.72 -8.06 -3.38
C GLY A 114 -7.26 -8.35 -3.70
N LYS A 115 -6.38 -7.41 -3.38
CA LYS A 115 -5.11 -7.56 -2.64
C LYS A 115 -4.30 -6.28 -2.84
N PRO A 116 -4.11 -5.45 -1.80
CA PRO A 116 -3.23 -4.31 -1.92
C PRO A 116 -1.81 -4.80 -2.22
N ALA A 117 -1.19 -4.24 -3.25
CA ALA A 117 0.16 -4.61 -3.67
C ALA A 117 1.12 -4.69 -2.47
N GLU A 118 2.03 -5.66 -2.52
CA GLU A 118 3.09 -5.83 -1.52
C GLU A 118 4.04 -4.63 -1.64
N LEU A 119 4.19 -3.89 -0.55
CA LEU A 119 5.01 -2.68 -0.53
C LEU A 119 6.44 -3.12 -0.19
N ARG A 120 7.41 -2.81 -1.04
CA ARG A 120 8.82 -3.19 -0.82
C ARG A 120 9.58 -2.04 -0.16
N VAL A 121 10.42 -2.35 0.82
CA VAL A 121 11.33 -1.41 1.48
C VAL A 121 12.68 -1.43 0.76
N VAL A 122 13.23 -0.26 0.47
CA VAL A 122 14.65 -0.16 0.06
C VAL A 122 15.49 -0.04 1.34
N LYS A 123 16.41 -0.98 1.56
CA LYS A 123 17.39 -0.92 2.66
C LYS A 123 18.81 -0.83 2.11
N MET A 124 19.65 -0.06 2.79
CA MET A 124 21.10 -0.12 2.60
C MET A 124 21.67 -1.21 3.53
N ARG A 125 22.38 -2.18 2.97
CA ARG A 125 23.17 -3.15 3.73
C ARG A 125 24.65 -2.91 3.50
N PRO A 126 25.50 -2.95 4.55
CA PRO A 126 26.94 -2.94 4.35
C PRO A 126 27.36 -4.20 3.58
N ILE A 127 28.20 -4.03 2.56
CA ILE A 127 28.76 -5.14 1.80
C ILE A 127 29.93 -5.69 2.62
N ASN A 128 29.70 -6.76 3.38
CA ASN A 128 30.73 -7.39 4.21
C ASN A 128 31.69 -8.30 3.40
N GLU A 129 31.60 -8.31 2.08
CA GLU A 129 32.45 -9.16 1.25
C GLU A 129 33.38 -8.30 0.39
N ALA A 130 34.67 -8.49 0.61
CA ALA A 130 35.81 -7.94 -0.12
C ALA A 130 35.84 -8.29 -1.63
N THR A 131 34.69 -8.57 -2.25
CA THR A 131 34.59 -9.24 -3.55
C THR A 131 33.97 -8.37 -4.65
N LEU A 132 33.46 -7.16 -4.34
CA LEU A 132 32.85 -6.28 -5.37
C LEU A 132 33.35 -4.83 -5.39
N VAL A 133 34.38 -4.47 -4.61
CA VAL A 133 35.11 -3.24 -4.89
C VAL A 133 35.98 -3.52 -6.11
N SER A 134 35.46 -3.13 -7.27
CA SER A 134 36.15 -3.21 -8.56
C SER A 134 37.64 -2.89 -8.39
N LYS A 135 38.54 -3.86 -8.65
CA LYS A 135 40.01 -3.72 -8.59
C LYS A 135 40.57 -2.61 -9.52
N VAL A 136 39.71 -1.80 -10.13
CA VAL A 136 40.06 -0.65 -10.96
C VAL A 136 40.77 0.43 -10.13
N TYR A 137 40.42 0.66 -8.86
CA TYR A 137 41.11 1.67 -8.03
C TYR A 137 42.52 1.23 -7.58
N THR A 138 42.78 -0.08 -7.45
CA THR A 138 44.11 -0.62 -7.13
C THR A 138 45.09 -0.56 -8.30
N SER A 139 44.61 -0.25 -9.51
CA SER A 139 45.45 -0.15 -10.72
C SER A 139 45.96 1.26 -11.05
N LEU A 140 45.64 2.27 -10.21
CA LEU A 140 46.14 3.63 -10.42
C LEU A 140 47.67 3.69 -10.14
N PRO A 141 48.48 4.28 -11.02
CA PRO A 141 49.93 4.30 -10.86
C PRO A 141 50.34 5.08 -9.61
N ARG A 142 50.84 4.33 -8.62
CA ARG A 142 51.40 4.81 -7.35
C ARG A 142 52.65 5.65 -7.62
N LYS A 143 52.52 6.98 -7.64
CA LYS A 143 53.66 7.89 -7.73
C LYS A 143 53.86 8.63 -6.41
N GLY A 144 54.91 8.25 -5.69
CA GLY A 144 55.35 8.90 -4.46
C GLY A 144 54.78 8.25 -3.19
N ASN A 145 55.56 8.34 -2.12
CA ASN A 145 55.36 7.81 -0.77
C ASN A 145 54.18 8.43 0.02
N MET A 146 53.17 8.96 -0.65
CA MET A 146 51.96 9.44 0.02
C MET A 146 50.93 8.31 0.01
N VAL A 147 50.86 7.59 1.13
CA VAL A 147 49.89 6.54 1.34
C VAL A 147 48.53 7.19 1.54
N LEU A 148 47.64 7.10 0.55
CA LEU A 148 46.25 7.54 0.68
C LEU A 148 45.47 6.47 1.47
N ASN A 149 45.79 6.31 2.77
CA ASN A 149 45.07 5.40 3.68
C ASN A 149 43.59 5.83 3.87
N HIS A 150 43.24 7.07 3.51
CA HIS A 150 41.90 7.62 3.73
C HIS A 150 40.80 7.04 2.83
N LEU A 151 41.12 6.15 1.89
CA LEU A 151 40.14 5.48 1.04
C LEU A 151 39.87 4.02 1.47
N GLU A 152 40.65 3.46 2.40
CA GLU A 152 40.40 2.12 2.96
C GLU A 152 39.25 2.12 3.99
N ASP A 153 38.93 3.27 4.57
CA ASP A 153 37.87 3.44 5.58
C ASP A 153 36.46 3.60 4.99
N ILE A 154 36.31 3.50 3.66
CA ILE A 154 35.01 3.66 3.00
C ILE A 154 34.33 2.30 2.92
N GLU A 155 33.41 2.04 3.83
CA GLU A 155 32.54 0.86 3.79
C GLU A 155 31.61 0.93 2.56
N PRO A 156 31.66 -0.04 1.64
CA PRO A 156 30.75 -0.09 0.51
C PRO A 156 29.36 -0.55 0.98
N TYR A 157 28.30 0.17 0.58
CA TYR A 157 26.91 -0.17 0.88
C TYR A 157 26.18 -0.64 -0.39
N GLN A 158 25.38 -1.70 -0.27
CA GLN A 158 24.47 -2.19 -1.31
C GLN A 158 23.03 -1.78 -1.01
N LEU A 159 22.32 -1.32 -2.02
CA LEU A 159 20.88 -1.11 -1.97
C LEU A 159 20.16 -2.44 -2.27
N ALA A 160 19.36 -2.91 -1.33
CA ALA A 160 18.53 -4.11 -1.47
C ALA A 160 17.05 -3.75 -1.35
N LEU A 161 16.22 -4.37 -2.19
CA LEU A 161 14.76 -4.33 -2.06
C LEU A 161 14.32 -5.53 -1.22
N GLU A 162 13.68 -5.26 -0.09
CA GLU A 162 13.11 -6.26 0.81
C GLU A 162 11.58 -6.16 0.78
N ASN A 163 10.92 -7.29 1.03
CA ASN A 163 9.47 -7.35 1.23
C ASN A 163 9.12 -7.05 2.71
#